data_AF-L1IZA6-F1
#
_entry.id   AF-L1IZA6-F1
#
_cell.length_a   1.000
_cell.length_b   1.000
_cell.length_c   1.000
_cell.angle_alpha   90.00
_cell.angle_beta   90.00
_cell.angle_gamma   90.00
#
_symmetry.space_group_name_H-M   'P 1'
#
loop_
_entity.id
_entity.type
_entity.pdbx_description
1 polymer ?
#
loop_
_entity_poly.entity_id
_entity_poly.type
_entity_poly.pdbx_seq_one_letter_code
_entity_poly.pdbx_strand_id
1 'polypeptide(L)' 'HKTRLCREFMQKGTCQFERICSFAHGRDELRSPFDTSKRWNYKTELCANYLKLGRCKYMEHCLFAH' A
#
# COMPACT_ATOMS: atom_id res chain seq x y z
N HIS A 1 1.11 -2.07 11.88
CA HIS A 1 0.93 -2.16 10.41
C HIS A 1 1.98 -1.25 9.77
N LYS A 2 2.89 -1.81 8.97
CA LYS A 2 4.20 -1.24 8.56
C LYS A 2 4.10 -0.07 7.55
N THR A 3 3.43 1.03 7.89
CA THR A 3 3.18 2.18 6.99
C THR A 3 4.23 3.30 7.07
N ARG A 4 5.16 3.20 8.02
CA ARG A 4 6.29 4.12 8.20
C ARG A 4 7.56 3.32 8.50
N LEU A 5 8.72 3.86 8.14
CA LEU A 5 10.03 3.23 8.42
C LEU A 5 10.36 3.24 9.92
N CYS A 6 10.95 2.16 10.39
CA CYS A 6 11.43 2.00 11.77
C CYS A 6 12.72 2.78 11.97
N ARG A 7 12.67 3.86 12.75
CA ARG A 7 13.84 4.72 12.98
C ARG A 7 14.99 4.01 13.69
N GLU A 8 14.70 3.13 14.64
CA GLU A 8 15.74 2.39 15.38
C GLU A 8 16.47 1.43 14.46
N PHE A 9 15.73 0.67 13.65
CA PHE A 9 16.31 -0.24 12.68
C PHE A 9 17.14 0.50 11.61
N MET A 10 16.65 1.65 11.11
CA MET A 10 17.37 2.46 10.13
C MET A 10 18.67 3.08 10.67
N GLN A 11 18.76 3.36 11.98
CA GLN A 11 19.95 3.96 12.59
C GLN A 11 20.95 2.93 13.11
N LYS A 12 20.46 1.87 13.76
CA LYS A 12 21.28 0.89 14.48
C LYS A 12 21.46 -0.42 13.72
N GLY A 13 20.68 -0.64 12.64
CA GLY A 13 20.59 -1.92 11.94
C GLY A 13 19.82 -3.00 12.73
N THR A 14 19.36 -2.69 13.94
CA THR A 14 18.67 -3.63 14.83
C THR A 14 17.42 -2.98 15.45
N CYS A 15 16.43 -3.81 15.78
CA CYS A 15 15.21 -3.36 16.43
C CYS A 15 14.81 -4.39 17.49
N GLN A 16 14.54 -3.91 18.70
CA GLN A 16 14.07 -4.69 19.84
C GLN A 16 12.77 -5.48 19.57
N PHE A 17 11.94 -5.02 18.63
CA PHE A 17 10.69 -5.66 18.25
C PHE A 17 10.83 -6.63 17.07
N GLU A 18 12.03 -6.77 16.48
CA GLU A 18 12.32 -7.69 15.39
C GLU A 18 11.17 -7.83 14.36
N ARG A 19 10.55 -9.01 14.24
CA ARG A 19 9.48 -9.28 13.28
C ARG A 19 8.10 -8.79 13.74
N ILE A 20 7.90 -8.56 15.04
CA ILE A 20 6.65 -8.02 15.60
C ILE A 20 6.61 -6.49 15.52
N CYS A 21 7.67 -5.85 15.02
CA CYS A 21 7.73 -4.40 14.84
C CYS A 21 6.57 -3.90 13.96
N SER A 22 5.85 -2.90 14.48
CA SER A 22 4.75 -2.26 13.76
C SER A 22 5.21 -1.33 12.64
N PHE A 23 6.50 -1.01 12.58
CA PHE A 23 7.15 -0.17 11.58
C PHE A 23 7.91 -1.02 10.56
N ALA A 24 8.15 -0.47 9.37
CA ALA A 24 8.86 -1.15 8.30
C ALA A 24 10.38 -1.11 8.51
N HIS A 25 11.05 -2.25 8.44
CA HIS A 25 12.51 -2.37 8.51
C HIS A 25 13.19 -2.16 7.14
N GLY A 26 12.42 -1.85 6.11
CA GLY A 26 12.91 -1.54 4.77
C GLY A 26 11.77 -1.04 3.88
N ARG A 27 12.09 -0.67 2.64
CA ARG A 27 11.07 -0.26 1.65
C ARG A 27 10.17 -1.42 1.25
N ASP A 28 10.70 -2.63 1.25
CA ASP A 28 9.95 -3.86 0.92
C ASP A 28 8.84 -4.17 1.94
N GLU A 29 9.07 -3.78 3.20
CA GLU A 29 8.08 -3.93 4.26
C GLU A 29 7.15 -2.72 4.38
N LEU A 30 7.48 -1.60 3.73
CA LEU A 30 6.76 -0.35 3.82
C LEU A 30 5.48 -0.44 3.00
N ARG A 31 4.36 -0.65 3.69
CA ARG A 31 3.04 -0.66 3.08
C ARG A 31 2.61 0.77 2.77
N SER A 32 2.47 1.09 1.49
CA SER A 32 1.77 2.30 1.09
C SER A 32 0.30 2.16 1.51
N PRO A 33 -0.33 3.20 2.10
CA PRO A 33 -1.77 3.20 2.30
C PRO A 33 -2.56 3.07 0.98
N PHE A 34 -1.88 3.30 -0.15
CA PHE A 34 -2.40 3.15 -1.50
C PHE A 34 -1.93 1.87 -2.20
N ASP A 35 -1.28 0.94 -1.49
CA ASP A 35 -0.99 -0.40 -2.04
C ASP A 35 -2.30 -1.18 -2.16
N THR A 36 -2.96 -0.96 -3.29
CA THR A 36 -4.23 -1.57 -3.64
C THR A 36 -4.06 -2.99 -4.15
N SER A 37 -2.85 -3.36 -4.59
CA SER A 37 -2.51 -4.68 -5.14
C SER A 37 -2.72 -5.83 -4.17
N LYS A 38 -2.73 -5.57 -2.86
CA LYS A 38 -2.95 -6.59 -1.82
C LYS A 38 -4.39 -6.68 -1.32
N ARG A 39 -5.34 -5.95 -1.93
CA ARG A 39 -6.76 -6.10 -1.61
C ARG A 39 -7.34 -7.27 -2.39
N TRP A 40 -8.12 -8.11 -1.70
CA TRP A 40 -8.78 -9.31 -2.23
C TRP A 40 -9.62 -9.05 -3.50
N ASN A 41 -10.10 -7.81 -3.68
CA ASN A 41 -10.95 -7.40 -4.81
C ASN A 41 -10.30 -6.30 -5.67
N TYR A 42 -8.97 -6.31 -5.82
CA TYR A 42 -8.30 -5.33 -6.67
C TYR A 42 -8.55 -5.65 -8.15
N LYS A 43 -9.13 -4.68 -8.87
CA LYS A 43 -9.39 -4.72 -10.32
C LYS A 43 -10.26 -5.91 -10.75
N THR A 44 -11.06 -6.47 -9.85
CA THR A 44 -11.96 -7.61 -10.14
C THR A 44 -13.26 -7.19 -10.82
N GLU A 45 -13.63 -5.91 -10.72
CA GLU A 45 -14.85 -5.34 -11.31
C GLU A 45 -14.52 -4.04 -12.07
N LEU A 46 -15.32 -3.71 -13.09
CA LEU A 46 -15.12 -2.50 -13.91
C LEU A 46 -15.52 -1.22 -13.17
N CYS A 47 -14.78 -0.15 -13.40
CA CYS A 47 -15.01 1.15 -12.81
C CYS A 47 -16.14 1.88 -13.53
N ALA A 48 -17.30 1.97 -12.89
CA ALA A 48 -18.46 2.66 -13.45
C ALA A 48 -18.17 4.11 -13.86
N ASN A 49 -17.32 4.84 -13.11
CA ASN A 49 -16.96 6.22 -13.45
C ASN A 49 -16.08 6.29 -14.71
N TYR A 50 -15.12 5.38 -14.84
CA TYR A 50 -14.28 5.33 -16.03
C TYR A 50 -15.10 4.91 -17.26
N LEU A 51 -15.96 3.91 -17.13
CA LEU A 51 -16.86 3.49 -18.20
C LEU A 51 -17.84 4.60 -18.64
N LYS A 52 -18.39 5.38 -17.70
CA LYS A 52 -19.38 6.43 -18.01
C LYS A 52 -18.76 7.73 -18.51
N LEU A 53 -17.61 8.13 -17.96
CA LEU A 53 -17.04 9.46 -18.18
C LEU A 53 -15.71 9.43 -18.95
N GLY A 54 -15.16 8.25 -19.23
CA GLY A 54 -13.81 8.07 -19.78
C GLY A 54 -12.68 8.48 -18.83
N ARG A 55 -13.01 8.90 -17.60
CA ARG A 55 -12.04 9.39 -16.60
C ARG A 55 -12.44 9.01 -15.19
N CYS A 56 -11.45 8.69 -14.37
CA CYS A 56 -11.64 8.37 -12.97
C CYS A 56 -10.75 9.24 -12.09
N LYS A 57 -11.35 9.90 -11.09
CA LYS A 57 -10.65 10.77 -10.14
C LYS A 57 -9.58 10.06 -9.30
N TYR A 58 -9.63 8.72 -9.25
CA TYR A 58 -8.69 7.89 -8.47
C TYR A 58 -7.52 7.35 -9.29
N MET A 59 -7.52 7.51 -10.63
CA MET A 59 -6.42 7.12 -11.53
C MET A 59 -5.83 5.73 -11.18
N GLU A 60 -4.52 5.63 -10.99
CA GLU A 60 -3.79 4.40 -10.65
C GLU A 60 -4.17 3.82 -9.27
N HIS A 61 -4.77 4.61 -8.39
CA HIS A 61 -5.23 4.18 -7.07
C HIS A 61 -6.66 3.65 -7.07
N CYS A 62 -7.35 3.60 -8.22
CA CYS A 62 -8.69 3.04 -8.27
C CYS A 62 -8.68 1.53 -8.04
N LEU A 63 -9.58 1.05 -7.19
CA LEU A 63 -9.75 -0.37 -6.90
C LEU A 63 -10.45 -1.15 -8.01
N PHE A 64 -11.12 -0.46 -8.92
CA PHE A 64 -11.90 -1.05 -10.02
C PHE A 64 -11.11 -0.95 -11.33
N ALA A 65 -11.29 -1.92 -12.23
CA ALA A 65 -10.67 -1.94 -13.56
C ALA A 65 -11.16 -0.75 -14.39
N HIS A 66 -10.23 0.07 -14.88
CA HIS A 66 -10.55 1.17 -15.78
C HIS A 66 -10.62 0.61 -17.20
#